data_AF-A0A2H0FRE7-F1
#
_entry.id   AF-A0A2H0FRE7-F1
#
_cell.length_a   1.000
_cell.length_b   1.000
_cell.length_c   1.000
_cell.angle_alpha   90.00
_cell.angle_beta   90.00
_cell.angle_gamma   90.00
#
_symmetry.space_group_name_H-M   'P 1'
#
loop_
_entity.id
_entity.type
_entity.pdbx_description
1 polymer ?
#
loop_
_entity_poly.entity_id
_entity_poly.type
_entity_poly.pdbx_seq_one_letter_code
_entity_poly.pdbx_strand_id
1 'polypeptide(L)'
;MNIKESFEKYLRILFQDLTRIDSLFELSIHIDNYRSNRLKELNIAPSFFSLVLDSFFHTTVISLARLYDSYKIINRSDKNLIRFMNFTEQNIKLFPKDDHTIKKFNIIHPVSLTSINKYRKSVQEVTPILDKLFDWRDKYFAHYDNKFFLNENLLETKYGLVIGDIRKLIRLAAEILNHFSIGYNGVANAVRTANLYDIDSVIEILHKHLSTKRT
;
A
#
# COMPACT_ATOMS: atom_id res chain seq x y z
N MET A 1 -1.37 -27.99 5.28
CA MET A 1 -0.37 -26.97 4.91
C MET A 1 0.64 -26.93 6.04
N ASN A 2 1.92 -27.21 5.75
CA ASN A 2 2.95 -27.15 6.80
C ASN A 2 3.25 -25.69 7.19
N ILE A 3 3.97 -25.48 8.29
CA ILE A 3 4.26 -24.13 8.81
C ILE A 3 5.05 -23.29 7.78
N LYS A 4 5.96 -23.91 7.04
CA LYS A 4 6.77 -23.28 5.99
C LYS A 4 5.92 -22.76 4.83
N GLU A 5 5.06 -23.60 4.27
CA GLU A 5 4.08 -23.23 3.24
C GLU A 5 3.12 -22.14 3.73
N SER A 6 2.75 -22.18 5.01
CA SER A 6 1.89 -21.17 5.64
C SER A 6 2.58 -19.82 5.68
N PHE A 7 3.86 -19.78 6.08
CA PHE A 7 4.69 -18.58 6.05
C PHE A 7 4.81 -18.00 4.65
N GLU A 8 5.21 -18.82 3.67
CA GLU A 8 5.41 -18.40 2.29
C GLU A 8 4.12 -17.87 1.66
N LYS A 9 2.99 -18.56 1.91
CA LYS A 9 1.67 -18.11 1.45
C LYS A 9 1.27 -16.79 2.09
N TYR A 10 1.52 -16.60 3.39
CA TYR A 10 1.19 -15.35 4.08
C TYR A 10 2.03 -14.20 3.53
N LEU A 11 3.35 -14.38 3.45
CA LEU A 11 4.28 -13.38 2.92
C LEU A 11 3.92 -12.98 1.49
N ARG A 12 3.63 -13.96 0.62
CA ARG A 12 3.21 -13.72 -0.76
C ARG A 12 1.93 -12.89 -0.85
N ILE A 13 0.92 -13.23 -0.06
CA ILE A 13 -0.36 -12.50 -0.06
C ILE A 13 -0.16 -11.05 0.39
N LEU A 14 0.66 -10.81 1.43
CA LEU A 14 0.93 -9.46 1.90
C LEU A 14 1.70 -8.63 0.88
N PHE A 15 2.68 -9.22 0.18
CA PHE A 15 3.36 -8.55 -0.93
C PHE A 15 2.41 -8.25 -2.08
N GLN A 16 1.55 -9.18 -2.48
CA GLN A 16 0.56 -8.95 -3.53
C GLN A 16 -0.39 -7.81 -3.17
N ASP A 17 -0.91 -7.81 -1.94
CA ASP A 17 -1.77 -6.74 -1.43
C ASP A 17 -1.02 -5.40 -1.42
N LEU A 18 0.21 -5.37 -0.93
CA LEU A 18 1.01 -4.15 -0.85
C LEU A 18 1.40 -3.61 -2.23
N THR A 19 1.79 -4.46 -3.18
CA THR A 19 2.09 -4.06 -4.56
C THR A 19 0.84 -3.49 -5.24
N ARG A 20 -0.34 -4.06 -4.98
CA ARG A 20 -1.60 -3.53 -5.50
C ARG A 20 -1.92 -2.16 -4.88
N ILE A 21 -1.73 -2.00 -3.57
CA ILE A 21 -1.91 -0.73 -2.85
C ILE A 21 -1.01 0.36 -3.45
N ASP A 22 0.29 0.07 -3.56
CA ASP A 22 1.28 0.99 -4.11
C ASP A 22 0.93 1.38 -5.55
N SER A 23 0.57 0.40 -6.39
CA SER A 23 0.22 0.65 -7.79
C SER A 23 -1.02 1.53 -7.93
N LEU A 24 -2.07 1.29 -7.16
CA LEU A 24 -3.28 2.12 -7.21
C LEU A 24 -2.99 3.56 -6.75
N PHE A 25 -2.19 3.68 -5.70
CA PHE A 25 -1.84 4.98 -5.13
C PHE A 25 -0.96 5.80 -6.07
N GLU A 26 0.13 5.24 -6.56
CA GLU A 26 1.03 5.95 -7.47
C GLU A 26 0.36 6.24 -8.82
N LEU A 27 -0.52 5.36 -9.31
CA LEU A 27 -1.32 5.65 -10.50
C LEU A 27 -2.32 6.79 -10.25
N SER A 28 -2.95 6.87 -9.08
CA SER A 28 -3.83 7.99 -8.74
C SER A 28 -3.09 9.33 -8.72
N ILE A 29 -1.89 9.37 -8.12
CA ILE A 29 -1.04 10.56 -8.12
C ILE A 29 -0.62 10.93 -9.54
N HIS A 30 -0.24 9.93 -10.33
CA HIS A 30 0.22 10.13 -11.70
C HIS A 30 -0.87 10.72 -12.60
N ILE A 31 -2.09 10.19 -12.51
CA ILE A 31 -3.25 10.74 -13.24
C ILE A 31 -3.61 12.13 -12.74
N ASP A 32 -3.57 12.36 -11.42
CA ASP A 32 -3.89 13.67 -10.85
C ASP A 32 -2.90 14.76 -11.31
N ASN A 33 -1.62 14.43 -11.44
CA ASN A 33 -0.60 15.33 -11.97
C ASN A 33 -0.91 15.82 -13.40
N TYR A 34 -1.62 15.03 -14.22
CA TYR A 34 -2.06 15.45 -15.56
C TYR A 34 -3.10 16.58 -15.52
N ARG A 35 -3.78 16.83 -14.39
CA ARG A 35 -4.67 18.00 -14.26
C ARG A 35 -3.94 19.32 -14.48
N SER A 36 -2.64 19.39 -14.18
CA SER A 36 -1.83 20.59 -14.35
C SER A 36 -1.52 20.96 -15.81
N ASN A 37 -1.37 19.98 -16.70
CA ASN A 37 -0.82 20.17 -18.05
C ASN A 37 -1.57 19.45 -19.19
N ARG A 38 -2.55 18.61 -18.85
CA ARG A 38 -3.37 17.78 -19.75
C ARG A 38 -4.85 17.75 -19.33
N LEU A 39 -5.35 18.85 -18.76
CA LEU A 39 -6.74 18.96 -18.29
C LEU A 39 -7.76 18.76 -19.42
N LYS A 40 -7.45 19.18 -20.65
CA LYS A 40 -8.36 19.07 -21.80
C LYS A 40 -8.57 17.61 -22.20
N GLU A 41 -7.52 16.80 -22.09
CA GLU A 41 -7.51 15.36 -22.38
C GLU A 41 -8.35 14.61 -21.34
N LEU A 42 -8.18 14.92 -20.05
CA LEU A 42 -9.00 14.34 -18.97
C LEU A 42 -10.48 14.73 -19.13
N ASN A 43 -10.76 15.96 -19.58
CA ASN A 43 -12.11 16.46 -19.82
C ASN A 43 -12.81 15.86 -21.06
N ILE A 44 -12.17 14.95 -21.80
CA ILE A 44 -12.88 14.15 -22.81
C ILE A 44 -13.87 13.19 -22.14
N ALA A 45 -13.53 12.68 -20.95
CA ALA A 45 -14.37 11.77 -20.18
C ALA A 45 -14.30 12.10 -18.68
N PRO A 46 -14.77 13.30 -18.26
CA PRO A 46 -14.51 13.83 -16.93
C PRO A 46 -15.08 12.93 -15.82
N SER A 47 -16.32 12.45 -15.98
CA SER A 47 -16.94 11.54 -15.01
C SER A 47 -16.20 10.21 -14.88
N PHE A 48 -15.64 9.69 -15.98
CA PHE A 48 -14.85 8.45 -15.94
C PHE A 48 -13.57 8.65 -15.13
N PHE A 49 -12.77 9.68 -15.46
CA PHE A 49 -11.51 9.93 -14.76
C PHE A 49 -11.72 10.27 -13.29
N SER A 50 -12.76 11.04 -12.94
CA SER A 50 -13.10 11.30 -11.54
C SER A 50 -13.44 10.03 -10.78
N LEU A 51 -14.35 9.19 -11.31
CA LEU A 51 -14.72 7.92 -10.66
C LEU A 51 -13.53 6.97 -10.51
N VAL A 52 -12.62 6.94 -11.48
CA VAL A 52 -11.40 6.12 -11.44
C VAL A 52 -10.45 6.61 -10.34
N LEU A 53 -10.16 7.91 -10.29
CA LEU A 53 -9.31 8.51 -9.25
C LEU A 53 -9.88 8.26 -7.85
N ASP A 54 -11.17 8.52 -7.66
CA ASP A 54 -11.86 8.28 -6.39
C ASP A 54 -11.78 6.81 -5.99
N SER A 55 -12.02 5.89 -6.94
CA SER A 55 -11.95 4.44 -6.69
C SER A 55 -10.55 3.98 -6.32
N PHE A 56 -9.51 4.49 -6.99
CA PHE A 56 -8.12 4.15 -6.68
C PHE A 56 -7.71 4.64 -5.31
N PHE A 57 -8.02 5.89 -4.99
CA PHE A 57 -7.70 6.48 -3.70
C PHE A 57 -8.43 5.75 -2.57
N HIS A 58 -9.74 5.55 -2.72
CA HIS A 58 -10.55 4.83 -1.75
C HIS A 58 -10.05 3.39 -1.52
N THR A 59 -9.78 2.65 -2.60
CA THR A 59 -9.26 1.29 -2.51
C THR A 59 -7.91 1.25 -1.81
N THR A 60 -7.05 2.24 -2.06
CA THR A 60 -5.76 2.40 -1.39
C THR A 60 -5.96 2.56 0.12
N VAL A 61 -6.77 3.52 0.55
CA VAL A 61 -6.99 3.79 1.98
C VAL A 61 -7.54 2.57 2.71
N ILE A 62 -8.56 1.90 2.16
CA ILE A 62 -9.14 0.71 2.79
C ILE A 62 -8.13 -0.42 2.89
N SER A 63 -7.45 -0.70 1.78
CA SER A 63 -6.54 -1.84 1.71
C SER A 63 -5.33 -1.62 2.62
N LEU A 64 -4.84 -0.38 2.71
CA LEU A 64 -3.78 0.01 3.62
C LEU A 64 -4.24 -0.04 5.08
N ALA A 65 -5.45 0.44 5.39
CA ALA A 65 -6.03 0.33 6.73
C ALA A 65 -6.16 -1.14 7.15
N ARG A 66 -6.62 -2.01 6.25
CA ARG A 66 -6.71 -3.46 6.48
C ARG A 66 -5.35 -4.11 6.72
N LEU A 67 -4.31 -3.66 6.00
CA LEU A 67 -2.94 -4.16 6.14
C LEU A 67 -2.35 -3.86 7.53
N TYR A 68 -2.72 -2.71 8.10
CA TYR A 68 -2.29 -2.25 9.42
C TYR A 68 -3.29 -2.53 10.55
N ASP A 69 -4.43 -3.16 10.27
CA ASP A 69 -5.51 -3.32 11.23
C ASP A 69 -5.04 -4.19 12.41
N SER A 70 -4.78 -3.53 13.55
CA SER A 70 -4.27 -4.17 14.77
C SER A 70 -5.35 -4.20 15.84
N TYR A 71 -5.88 -5.40 16.11
CA TYR A 71 -6.59 -5.85 17.33
C TYR A 71 -7.79 -5.05 17.90
N LYS A 72 -7.99 -3.76 17.56
CA LYS A 72 -9.10 -2.93 18.08
C LYS A 72 -10.48 -3.41 17.60
N ILE A 73 -10.54 -4.22 16.55
CA ILE A 73 -11.78 -4.85 16.07
C ILE A 73 -11.52 -6.35 15.92
N ILE A 74 -12.12 -7.14 16.80
CA ILE A 74 -11.79 -8.55 17.05
C ILE A 74 -11.98 -9.46 15.81
N ASN A 75 -12.66 -9.05 14.73
CA ASN A 75 -13.17 -9.97 13.70
C ASN A 75 -13.04 -9.56 12.22
N ARG A 76 -12.10 -8.70 11.78
CA ARG A 76 -12.15 -8.18 10.39
C ARG A 76 -11.02 -8.51 9.41
N SER A 77 -9.83 -8.95 9.83
CA SER A 77 -8.80 -9.39 8.88
C SER A 77 -7.88 -10.45 9.46
N ASP A 78 -7.87 -11.62 8.84
CA ASP A 78 -6.95 -12.71 9.19
C ASP A 78 -5.53 -12.51 8.67
N LYS A 79 -5.31 -11.48 7.84
CA LYS A 79 -4.05 -11.26 7.11
C LYS A 79 -3.62 -9.80 7.21
N ASN A 80 -2.88 -9.46 8.28
CA ASN A 80 -2.34 -8.12 8.52
C ASN A 80 -0.91 -8.20 9.06
N LEU A 81 -0.18 -7.07 9.05
CA LEU A 81 1.24 -7.04 9.42
C LEU A 81 1.49 -7.47 10.87
N ILE A 82 0.61 -7.09 11.81
CA ILE A 82 0.76 -7.46 13.22
C ILE A 82 0.60 -8.98 13.40
N ARG A 83 -0.45 -9.56 12.83
CA ARG A 83 -0.69 -11.02 12.87
C ARG A 83 0.43 -11.77 12.18
N PHE A 84 0.97 -11.25 11.07
CA PHE A 84 2.14 -11.82 10.41
C PHE A 84 3.39 -11.80 11.28
N MET A 85 3.68 -10.68 11.95
CA MET A 85 4.80 -10.59 12.91
C MET A 85 4.61 -11.55 14.09
N ASN A 86 3.39 -11.67 14.63
CA ASN A 86 3.08 -12.61 15.71
C ASN A 86 3.26 -14.07 15.27
N PHE A 87 2.78 -14.42 14.08
CA PHE A 87 3.00 -15.74 13.48
C PHE A 87 4.50 -16.02 13.32
N THR A 88 5.26 -15.02 12.87
CA THR A 88 6.70 -15.15 12.65
C THR A 88 7.48 -15.31 13.95
N GLU A 89 7.09 -14.58 15.00
CA GLU A 89 7.67 -14.72 16.35
C GLU A 89 7.47 -16.14 16.91
N GLN A 90 6.24 -16.67 16.82
CA GLN A 90 5.92 -18.03 17.27
C GLN A 90 6.69 -19.10 16.50
N ASN A 91 7.02 -18.82 15.24
CA ASN A 91 7.70 -19.73 14.32
C ASN A 91 9.12 -19.29 13.98
N ILE A 92 9.81 -18.60 14.90
CA ILE A 92 11.16 -18.05 14.68
C ILE A 92 12.20 -19.09 14.26
N LYS A 93 11.94 -20.39 14.52
CA LYS A 93 12.79 -21.51 14.10
C LYS A 93 12.78 -21.74 12.58
N LEU A 94 11.86 -21.12 11.83
CA LEU A 94 11.84 -21.17 10.36
C LEU A 94 13.05 -20.47 9.73
N PHE A 95 13.65 -19.51 10.43
CA PHE A 95 14.75 -18.73 9.90
C PHE A 95 16.08 -19.44 10.13
N PRO A 96 16.99 -19.41 9.15
CA PRO A 96 18.31 -20.00 9.29
C PRO A 96 19.09 -19.33 10.43
N LYS A 97 19.78 -20.16 11.20
CA LYS A 97 20.64 -19.73 12.32
C LYS A 97 22.09 -20.11 12.12
N ASP A 98 22.38 -21.02 11.20
CA ASP A 98 23.72 -21.46 10.90
C ASP A 98 24.40 -20.52 9.90
N ASP A 99 25.69 -20.24 10.17
CA ASP A 99 26.50 -19.32 9.37
C ASP A 99 26.61 -19.75 7.91
N HIS A 100 26.59 -21.07 7.65
CA HIS A 100 26.66 -21.60 6.30
C HIS A 100 25.44 -21.17 5.47
N THR A 101 24.23 -21.37 5.98
CA THR A 101 22.99 -21.00 5.28
C THR A 101 22.85 -19.48 5.16
N ILE A 102 23.22 -18.73 6.20
CA ILE A 102 23.24 -17.25 6.17
C ILE A 102 24.15 -16.73 5.06
N LYS A 103 25.38 -17.26 4.95
CA LYS A 103 26.31 -16.89 3.88
C LYS A 103 25.81 -17.32 2.50
N LYS A 104 25.30 -18.55 2.38
CA LYS A 104 24.80 -19.11 1.11
C LYS A 104 23.68 -18.26 0.51
N PHE A 105 22.75 -17.79 1.33
CA PHE A 105 21.62 -16.96 0.89
C PHE A 105 21.89 -15.46 0.99
N ASN A 106 23.12 -15.05 1.33
CA ASN A 106 23.49 -13.65 1.50
C ASN A 106 22.54 -12.88 2.44
N ILE A 107 22.18 -13.49 3.57
CA ILE A 107 21.23 -12.92 4.53
C ILE A 107 21.95 -11.83 5.33
N ILE A 108 21.68 -10.58 4.97
CA ILE A 108 22.32 -9.40 5.56
C ILE A 108 21.82 -9.14 6.99
N HIS A 109 20.53 -9.40 7.25
CA HIS A 109 19.89 -9.15 8.53
C HIS A 109 19.05 -10.36 8.98
N PRO A 110 19.63 -11.26 9.80
CA PRO A 110 18.89 -12.40 10.35
C PRO A 110 17.67 -11.95 11.16
N VAL A 111 16.57 -12.68 10.99
CA VAL A 111 15.33 -12.41 11.73
C VAL A 111 15.50 -12.88 13.18
N SER A 112 15.28 -11.97 14.11
CA SER A 112 15.37 -12.17 15.55
C SER A 112 14.20 -11.50 16.28
N LEU A 113 13.94 -11.89 17.54
CA LEU A 113 12.95 -11.23 18.39
C LEU A 113 13.23 -9.72 18.52
N THR A 114 14.49 -9.33 18.59
CA THR A 114 14.91 -7.92 18.60
C THR A 114 14.46 -7.20 17.33
N SER A 115 14.67 -7.80 16.15
CA SER A 115 14.23 -7.21 14.88
C SER A 115 12.70 -7.12 14.77
N ILE A 116 11.96 -8.14 15.25
CA ILE A 116 10.49 -8.14 15.27
C ILE A 116 9.98 -7.00 16.17
N ASN A 117 10.55 -6.85 17.37
CA ASN A 117 10.18 -5.79 18.30
C ASN A 117 10.56 -4.40 17.78
N LYS A 118 11.64 -4.27 17.02
CA LYS A 118 11.98 -3.02 16.31
C LYS A 118 10.86 -2.62 15.35
N TYR A 119 10.40 -3.54 14.50
CA TYR A 119 9.32 -3.24 13.55
C TYR A 119 7.98 -2.97 14.23
N ARG A 120 7.67 -3.66 15.34
CA ARG A 120 6.50 -3.32 16.17
C ARG A 120 6.56 -1.88 16.68
N LYS A 121 7.72 -1.43 17.16
CA LYS A 121 7.92 -0.02 17.57
C LYS A 121 7.76 0.93 16.39
N SER A 122 8.30 0.62 15.21
CA SER A 122 8.11 1.43 14.02
C SER A 122 6.63 1.55 13.61
N VAL A 123 5.83 0.48 13.78
CA VAL A 123 4.37 0.55 13.59
C VAL A 123 3.73 1.46 14.66
N GLN A 124 4.16 1.37 15.92
CA GLN A 124 3.67 2.27 16.99
C GLN A 124 4.01 3.74 16.71
N GLU A 125 5.19 4.03 16.17
CA GLU A 125 5.62 5.39 15.82
C GLU A 125 4.75 6.05 14.74
N VAL A 126 4.15 5.25 13.85
CA VAL A 126 3.21 5.74 12.82
C VAL A 126 1.75 5.70 13.27
N THR A 127 1.46 5.37 14.53
CA THR A 127 0.08 5.35 15.07
C THR A 127 -0.69 6.65 14.80
N PRO A 128 -0.12 7.86 14.96
CA PRO A 128 -0.85 9.09 14.64
C PRO A 128 -1.31 9.18 13.18
N ILE A 129 -0.58 8.56 12.25
CA ILE A 129 -0.95 8.47 10.83
C ILE A 129 -2.03 7.40 10.64
N LEU A 130 -1.89 6.26 11.32
CA LEU A 130 -2.87 5.18 11.28
C LEU A 130 -4.22 5.61 11.85
N ASP A 131 -4.25 6.41 12.92
CA ASP A 131 -5.49 6.94 13.49
C ASP A 131 -6.24 7.81 12.46
N LYS A 132 -5.53 8.69 11.72
CA LYS A 132 -6.12 9.45 10.61
C LYS A 132 -6.65 8.55 9.49
N LEU A 133 -5.89 7.51 9.14
CA LEU A 133 -6.27 6.54 8.12
C LEU A 133 -7.54 5.76 8.51
N PHE A 134 -7.64 5.35 9.78
CA PHE A 134 -8.81 4.66 10.32
C PHE A 134 -10.02 5.59 10.43
N ASP A 135 -9.82 6.84 10.86
CA ASP A 135 -10.86 7.87 10.85
C ASP A 135 -11.44 8.08 9.45
N TRP A 136 -10.58 8.14 8.43
CA TRP A 136 -11.00 8.29 7.04
C TRP A 136 -11.80 7.07 6.57
N ARG A 137 -11.30 5.86 6.85
CA ARG A 137 -12.04 4.61 6.59
C ARG A 137 -13.39 4.62 7.30
N ASP A 138 -13.46 4.95 8.57
CA ASP A 138 -14.69 4.79 9.35
C ASP A 138 -15.74 5.85 8.99
N LYS A 139 -15.33 7.11 8.78
CA LYS A 139 -16.26 8.21 8.44
C LYS A 139 -16.80 8.12 7.01
N TYR A 140 -15.97 7.71 6.05
CA TYR A 140 -16.41 7.53 4.67
C TYR A 140 -17.44 6.40 4.54
N PHE A 141 -17.33 5.35 5.37
CA PHE A 141 -18.26 4.22 5.35
C PHE A 141 -19.49 4.41 6.25
N ALA A 142 -19.38 5.10 7.40
CA ALA A 142 -20.48 5.28 8.34
C ALA A 142 -21.39 6.46 7.99
N HIS A 143 -20.89 7.46 7.25
CA HIS A 143 -21.64 8.65 6.88
C HIS A 143 -21.60 8.87 5.37
N TYR A 144 -22.37 8.06 4.65
CA TYR A 144 -22.87 8.37 3.30
C TYR A 144 -23.91 9.51 3.39
N ASP A 145 -23.55 10.59 4.08
CA ASP A 145 -24.39 11.78 4.23
C ASP A 145 -24.02 12.72 3.07
N ASN A 146 -25.02 13.01 2.23
CA ASN A 146 -24.95 13.63 0.89
C ASN A 146 -24.17 14.97 0.77
N LYS A 147 -23.56 15.49 1.84
CA LYS A 147 -22.75 16.72 1.87
C LYS A 147 -21.24 16.51 1.66
N PHE A 148 -20.75 15.27 1.67
CA PHE A 148 -19.31 15.00 1.50
C PHE A 148 -18.86 14.84 0.04
N PHE A 149 -19.78 14.60 -0.89
CA PHE A 149 -19.46 14.23 -2.27
C PHE A 149 -18.94 15.39 -3.14
N LEU A 150 -19.02 16.64 -2.66
CA LEU A 150 -18.80 17.85 -3.48
C LEU A 150 -17.58 18.70 -3.09
N ASN A 151 -16.69 18.24 -2.21
CA ASN A 151 -15.49 19.01 -1.83
C ASN A 151 -14.21 18.32 -2.29
N GLU A 152 -13.68 18.75 -3.44
CA GLU A 152 -12.43 18.26 -4.07
C GLU A 152 -11.16 18.44 -3.20
N ASN A 153 -11.21 19.20 -2.10
CA ASN A 153 -10.07 19.46 -1.20
C ASN A 153 -10.05 18.64 0.10
N LEU A 154 -10.83 17.56 0.20
CA LEU A 154 -11.08 16.84 1.47
C LEU A 154 -9.86 16.15 2.11
N LEU A 155 -8.81 15.85 1.34
CA LEU A 155 -7.64 15.12 1.86
C LEU A 155 -6.78 15.95 2.82
N GLU A 156 -6.52 17.20 2.46
CA GLU A 156 -5.74 18.12 3.30
C GLU A 156 -6.60 18.80 4.37
N THR A 157 -7.84 19.17 4.05
CA THR A 157 -8.55 20.19 4.83
C THR A 157 -9.30 19.69 6.07
N LYS A 158 -9.58 18.38 6.21
CA LYS A 158 -10.41 17.88 7.34
C LYS A 158 -9.81 16.73 8.16
N TYR A 159 -8.95 15.89 7.58
CA TYR A 159 -8.35 14.74 8.28
C TYR A 159 -6.81 14.76 8.28
N GLY A 160 -6.19 15.68 7.52
CA GLY A 160 -4.74 15.88 7.53
C GLY A 160 -3.93 14.65 7.12
N LEU A 161 -4.51 13.76 6.30
CA LEU A 161 -3.81 12.61 5.72
C LEU A 161 -3.22 13.06 4.39
N VAL A 162 -1.92 13.32 4.37
CA VAL A 162 -1.22 13.82 3.17
C VAL A 162 -0.63 12.67 2.35
N ILE A 163 -0.31 12.91 1.07
CA ILE A 163 0.34 11.93 0.19
C ILE A 163 1.58 11.31 0.86
N GLY A 164 2.37 12.13 1.56
CA GLY A 164 3.57 11.69 2.28
C GLY A 164 3.28 10.67 3.39
N ASP A 165 2.13 10.78 4.05
CA ASP A 165 1.70 9.85 5.10
C ASP A 165 1.41 8.46 4.51
N ILE A 166 0.68 8.40 3.40
CA ILE A 166 0.36 7.14 2.70
C ILE A 166 1.64 6.48 2.18
N ARG A 167 2.55 7.25 1.55
CA ARG A 167 3.86 6.74 1.11
C ARG A 167 4.67 6.18 2.26
N LYS A 168 4.67 6.86 3.42
CA LYS A 168 5.38 6.41 4.62
C LYS A 168 4.85 5.06 5.11
N LEU A 169 3.53 4.87 5.12
CA LEU A 169 2.91 3.60 5.50
C LEU A 169 3.20 2.48 4.49
N ILE A 170 3.13 2.74 3.18
CA ILE A 170 3.48 1.75 2.15
C ILE A 170 4.94 1.33 2.29
N ARG A 171 5.85 2.30 2.45
CA ARG A 171 7.28 2.05 2.63
C ARG A 171 7.57 1.23 3.88
N LEU A 172 6.97 1.58 5.02
CA LEU A 172 7.16 0.82 6.26
C LEU A 172 6.68 -0.64 6.09
N ALA A 173 5.54 -0.86 5.43
CA ALA A 173 5.06 -2.21 5.15
C ALA A 173 6.04 -2.98 4.25
N ALA A 174 6.57 -2.33 3.22
CA ALA A 174 7.57 -2.92 2.33
C ALA A 174 8.85 -3.29 3.07
N GLU A 175 9.34 -2.43 3.95
CA GLU A 175 10.53 -2.67 4.79
C GLU A 175 10.31 -3.86 5.73
N ILE A 176 9.14 -3.95 6.37
CA ILE A 176 8.76 -5.08 7.24
C ILE A 176 8.77 -6.39 6.44
N LEU A 177 8.01 -6.46 5.33
CA LEU A 177 7.89 -7.68 4.55
C LEU A 177 9.22 -8.11 3.93
N ASN A 178 10.03 -7.14 3.45
CA ASN A 178 11.35 -7.44 2.91
C ASN A 178 12.33 -7.95 3.95
N HIS A 179 12.30 -7.43 5.18
CA HIS A 179 13.12 -7.99 6.27
C HIS A 179 12.86 -9.47 6.47
N PHE A 180 11.59 -9.87 6.52
CA PHE A 180 11.22 -11.27 6.69
C PHE A 180 11.50 -12.13 5.45
N SER A 181 11.33 -11.58 4.24
CA SER A 181 11.68 -12.29 3.00
C SER A 181 13.19 -12.55 2.92
N ILE A 182 14.01 -11.51 3.05
CA ILE A 182 15.47 -11.60 3.02
C ILE A 182 15.96 -12.52 4.14
N GLY A 183 15.42 -12.37 5.35
CA GLY A 183 15.78 -13.23 6.48
C GLY A 183 15.45 -14.71 6.26
N TYR A 184 14.44 -15.01 5.44
CA TYR A 184 13.98 -16.37 5.20
C TYR A 184 14.74 -17.06 4.06
N ASN A 185 14.94 -16.37 2.94
CA ASN A 185 15.51 -16.98 1.72
C ASN A 185 16.49 -16.06 0.95
N GLY A 186 16.85 -14.91 1.50
CA GLY A 186 17.74 -13.95 0.84
C GLY A 186 17.10 -13.11 -0.26
N VAL A 187 15.80 -13.24 -0.50
CA VAL A 187 15.12 -12.56 -1.62
C VAL A 187 14.52 -11.23 -1.16
N ALA A 188 14.94 -10.15 -1.82
CA ALA A 188 14.28 -8.86 -1.76
C ALA A 188 13.20 -8.75 -2.86
N ASN A 189 12.04 -8.19 -2.52
CA ASN A 189 10.92 -7.98 -3.43
C ASN A 189 10.69 -6.50 -3.64
N ALA A 190 10.63 -6.11 -4.91
CA ALA A 190 10.17 -4.78 -5.29
C ALA A 190 8.64 -4.70 -5.12
N VAL A 191 8.18 -3.66 -4.44
CA VAL A 191 6.76 -3.33 -4.30
C VAL A 191 6.42 -2.32 -5.38
N ARG A 192 6.36 -2.77 -6.64
CA ARG A 192 5.98 -1.93 -7.78
C ARG A 192 5.56 -2.80 -8.96
N THR A 193 4.57 -2.36 -9.73
CA THR A 193 4.19 -3.00 -10.99
C THR A 193 5.01 -2.44 -12.16
N ALA A 194 5.47 -3.31 -13.07
CA ALA A 194 6.34 -2.94 -14.19
C ALA A 194 5.69 -1.96 -15.19
N ASN A 195 4.37 -2.05 -15.38
CA ASN A 195 3.61 -1.29 -16.38
C ASN A 195 2.68 -0.26 -15.74
N LEU A 196 3.13 0.36 -14.66
CA LEU A 196 2.30 1.27 -13.86
C LEU A 196 1.77 2.46 -14.67
N TYR A 197 2.51 2.93 -15.67
CA TYR A 197 2.22 4.16 -16.42
C TYR A 197 1.76 3.92 -17.86
N ASP A 198 1.16 2.76 -18.16
CA ASP A 198 0.55 2.50 -19.48
C ASP A 198 -0.54 3.54 -19.83
N ILE A 199 -1.09 4.21 -18.82
CA ILE A 199 -2.03 5.33 -18.98
C ILE A 199 -1.44 6.48 -19.81
N ASP A 200 -0.11 6.65 -19.84
CA ASP A 200 0.57 7.71 -20.59
C ASP A 200 0.27 7.57 -22.09
N SER A 201 0.23 6.33 -22.57
CA SER A 201 -0.11 6.04 -23.96
C SER A 201 -1.55 6.46 -24.28
N VAL A 202 -2.47 6.25 -23.34
CA VAL A 202 -3.88 6.67 -23.49
C VAL A 202 -3.98 8.19 -23.54
N ILE A 203 -3.33 8.90 -22.60
CA ILE A 203 -3.34 10.36 -22.56
C ILE A 203 -2.71 10.96 -23.82
N GLU A 204 -1.62 10.37 -24.33
CA GLU A 204 -0.97 10.82 -25.56
C GLU A 204 -1.86 10.64 -26.80
N ILE A 205 -2.61 9.53 -26.89
CA ILE A 205 -3.59 9.32 -27.96
C ILE A 205 -4.68 10.40 -27.90
N LEU A 206 -5.20 10.70 -26.71
CA LEU A 206 -6.20 11.75 -26.50
C LEU A 206 -5.65 13.13 -26.89
N HIS A 207 -4.41 13.43 -26.53
CA HIS A 207 -3.73 14.66 -26.90
C HIS A 207 -3.66 14.84 -28.42
N LYS A 208 -3.19 13.80 -29.13
CA LYS A 208 -3.13 13.79 -30.60
C LYS A 208 -4.50 14.01 -31.23
N HIS A 209 -5.53 13.32 -30.73
CA HIS A 209 -6.92 13.48 -31.21
C HIS A 209 -7.47 14.90 -31.04
N LEU A 210 -7.15 15.55 -29.92
CA LEU A 210 -7.55 16.95 -29.69
C LEU A 210 -6.77 17.93 -30.59
N SER A 211 -5.52 17.62 -30.92
CA SER A 211 -4.69 18.45 -31.78
C SER A 211 -5.16 18.43 -33.24
N THR A 212 -5.60 17.28 -33.76
CA THR A 212 -6.07 17.13 -35.15
C THR A 212 -7.46 17.70 -35.40
N LYS A 213 -8.32 17.82 -34.37
CA LYS A 213 -9.62 18.49 -34.49
C LYS A 213 -9.56 20.03 -34.51
N ARG A 214 -8.37 20.62 -34.31
CA ARG A 214 -8.17 22.08 -34.33
C ARG A 214 -7.72 22.64 -35.68
N THR A 215 -7.43 21.76 -36.64
CA THR A 215 -7.23 22.04 -38.07
C THR A 215 -8.50 21.70 -38.82
#